data_AF-R5PXC2-F1
#
_entry.id   AF-R5PXC2-F1
#
_cell.length_a   1.000
_cell.length_b   1.000
_cell.length_c   1.000
_cell.angle_alpha   90.00
_cell.angle_beta   90.00
_cell.angle_gamma   90.00
#
_symmetry.space_group_name_H-M   'P 1'
#
loop_
_entity.id
_entity.type
_entity.pdbx_description
1 polymer ?
#
loop_
_entity_poly.entity_id
_entity_poly.type
_entity_poly.pdbx_seq_one_letter_code
_entity_poly.pdbx_strand_id
1 'polypeptide(L)'
;MNVQIPPRYSTSYFNHVWGGGYAAGYYSYLWTEVLAVNVADYFAKHGAQDPAVGRAFREKVLSRGNTKDQMEMFTDFTGMKSPDARGLLKARGL
;
A
#
# COMPACT_ATOMS: atom_id res chain seq x y z
N MET A 1 -13.29 19.57 17.48
CA MET A 1 -12.11 18.96 16.83
C MET A 1 -10.88 19.31 17.66
N ASN A 2 -9.97 18.36 17.87
CA ASN A 2 -8.71 18.67 18.54
C ASN A 2 -7.88 19.58 17.61
N VAL A 3 -7.70 20.86 17.99
CA VAL A 3 -6.94 21.83 17.21
C VAL A 3 -5.45 21.49 17.12
N GLN A 4 -4.94 20.63 18.00
CA GLN A 4 -3.55 20.18 17.97
C GLN A 4 -3.28 19.19 16.84
N ILE A 5 -4.31 18.55 16.29
CA ILE A 5 -4.19 17.59 15.18
C ILE A 5 -5.23 17.97 14.11
N PRO A 6 -4.96 19.02 13.32
CA PRO A 6 -5.89 19.44 12.27
C PRO A 6 -6.03 18.36 11.19
N PRO A 7 -7.19 18.26 10.52
CA PRO A 7 -7.35 17.34 9.42
C PRO A 7 -6.46 17.78 8.25
N ARG A 8 -5.89 16.82 7.51
CA ARG A 8 -5.14 17.11 6.29
C ARG A 8 -6.00 17.83 5.25
N TYR A 9 -7.27 17.42 5.13
CA TYR A 9 -8.27 18.07 4.31
C TYR A 9 -9.59 18.20 5.10
N SER A 10 -10.15 19.41 5.16
CA SER A 10 -11.49 19.62 5.72
C SER A 10 -12.54 19.48 4.63
N THR A 11 -13.79 19.23 5.02
CA THR A 11 -14.90 18.92 4.11
C THR A 11 -14.99 19.85 2.90
N SER A 12 -14.91 21.16 3.08
CA SER A 12 -15.10 22.15 2.00
C SER A 12 -14.03 22.11 0.90
N TYR A 13 -12.85 21.54 1.17
CA TYR A 13 -11.74 21.48 0.20
C TYR A 13 -11.20 20.05 0.01
N PHE A 14 -11.97 19.03 0.38
CA PHE A 14 -11.54 17.64 0.27
C PHE A 14 -11.77 17.06 -1.13
N ASN A 15 -10.95 17.49 -2.10
CA ASN A 15 -11.14 17.11 -3.51
C ASN A 15 -11.08 15.60 -3.76
N HIS A 16 -10.27 14.83 -3.00
CA HIS A 16 -10.20 13.37 -3.17
C HIS A 16 -11.58 12.69 -3.03
N VAL A 17 -12.39 13.17 -2.09
CA VAL A 17 -13.72 12.62 -1.80
C VAL A 17 -14.78 13.21 -2.71
N TRP A 18 -14.76 14.54 -2.95
CA TRP A 18 -15.87 15.22 -3.63
C TRP A 18 -15.72 15.36 -5.15
N GLY A 19 -14.50 15.54 -5.65
CA GLY A 19 -14.23 15.77 -7.09
C GLY A 19 -13.35 14.71 -7.74
N GLY A 20 -12.73 13.83 -6.95
CA GLY A 20 -11.92 12.72 -7.41
C GLY A 20 -12.74 11.44 -7.52
N GLY A 21 -12.27 10.37 -6.87
CA GLY A 21 -12.92 9.06 -6.86
C GLY A 21 -12.72 8.29 -5.57
N TYR A 22 -12.36 8.97 -4.48
CA TYR A 22 -12.05 8.35 -3.19
C TYR A 22 -13.19 8.54 -2.17
N ALA A 23 -14.42 8.81 -2.62
CA ALA A 23 -15.59 8.78 -1.76
C ALA A 23 -15.72 7.41 -1.11
N ALA A 24 -15.85 7.37 0.22
CA ALA A 24 -15.76 6.15 1.03
C ALA A 24 -14.47 5.32 0.80
N GLY A 25 -13.43 5.90 0.19
CA GLY A 25 -12.22 5.21 -0.24
C GLY A 25 -10.93 5.91 0.16
N TYR A 26 -10.96 7.04 0.87
CA TYR A 26 -9.75 7.75 1.27
C TYR A 26 -8.85 6.95 2.23
N TYR A 27 -9.41 5.97 2.94
CA TYR A 27 -8.63 5.03 3.76
C TYR A 27 -7.70 4.14 2.91
N SER A 28 -7.92 4.05 1.59
CA SER A 28 -7.11 3.25 0.67
C SER A 28 -5.63 3.62 0.72
N TYR A 29 -5.28 4.88 1.03
CA TYR A 29 -3.88 5.27 1.22
C TYR A 29 -3.23 4.48 2.35
N LEU A 30 -3.81 4.47 3.55
CA LEU A 30 -3.26 3.72 4.69
C LEU A 30 -3.37 2.21 4.48
N TRP A 31 -4.46 1.74 3.88
CA TRP A 31 -4.64 0.32 3.56
C TRP A 31 -3.54 -0.19 2.63
N THR A 32 -3.31 0.51 1.51
CA THR A 32 -2.28 0.13 0.53
C THR A 32 -0.86 0.35 1.03
N GLU A 33 -0.65 1.26 1.99
CA GLU A 33 0.66 1.46 2.62
C GLU A 33 1.08 0.25 3.47
N VAL A 34 0.14 -0.49 4.07
CA VAL A 34 0.45 -1.78 4.72
C VAL A 34 1.13 -2.73 3.72
N LEU A 35 0.52 -2.89 2.53
CA LEU A 35 1.05 -3.73 1.47
C LEU A 35 2.41 -3.19 1.00
N ALA A 36 2.54 -1.87 0.84
CA ALA A 36 3.77 -1.24 0.38
C ALA A 36 4.93 -1.50 1.35
N VAL A 37 4.73 -1.40 2.67
CA VAL A 37 5.75 -1.71 3.66
C VAL A 37 6.12 -3.19 3.64
N ASN A 38 5.15 -4.10 3.55
CA ASN A 38 5.45 -5.54 3.46
C ASN A 38 6.21 -5.90 2.16
N VAL A 39 5.87 -5.26 1.04
CA VAL A 39 6.59 -5.39 -0.23
C VAL A 39 8.01 -4.82 -0.09
N ALA A 40 8.18 -3.66 0.51
CA ALA A 40 9.51 -3.08 0.76
C ALA A 40 10.38 -3.98 1.63
N ASP A 41 9.81 -4.61 2.67
CA ASP A 41 10.50 -5.59 3.51
C ASP A 41 10.91 -6.84 2.69
N TYR A 42 10.09 -7.27 1.74
CA TYR A 42 10.45 -8.36 0.82
C TYR A 42 11.67 -7.97 -0.02
N PHE A 43 11.67 -6.77 -0.63
CA PHE A 43 12.82 -6.25 -1.38
C PHE A 43 14.07 -6.16 -0.49
N ALA A 44 13.95 -5.62 0.73
CA ALA A 44 15.08 -5.48 1.65
C ALA A 44 15.72 -6.83 2.01
N LYS A 45 14.91 -7.90 2.14
CA LYS A 45 15.39 -9.26 2.46
C LYS A 45 16.01 -10.00 1.28
N HIS A 46 15.52 -9.77 0.06
CA HIS A 46 15.90 -10.56 -1.12
C HIS A 46 16.85 -9.81 -2.07
N GLY A 47 17.09 -8.51 -1.85
CA GLY A 47 17.95 -7.67 -2.68
C GLY A 47 17.20 -6.44 -3.17
N ALA A 48 17.40 -5.30 -2.51
CA ALA A 48 16.60 -4.09 -2.75
C ALA A 48 16.72 -3.53 -4.18
N GLN A 49 17.87 -3.75 -4.83
CA GLN A 49 18.13 -3.35 -6.22
C GLN A 49 18.51 -4.55 -7.10
N ASP A 50 18.12 -5.77 -6.71
CA ASP A 50 18.37 -6.96 -7.52
C ASP A 50 17.42 -6.98 -8.74
N PRO A 51 17.96 -7.04 -9.98
CA PRO A 51 17.15 -7.14 -11.19
C PRO A 51 16.20 -8.35 -11.23
N ALA A 52 16.56 -9.46 -10.60
CA ALA A 52 15.72 -10.65 -10.51
C ALA A 52 14.48 -10.40 -9.64
N VAL A 53 14.65 -9.73 -8.49
CA VAL A 53 13.53 -9.34 -7.61
C VAL A 53 12.62 -8.33 -8.30
N GLY A 54 13.20 -7.33 -8.99
CA GLY A 54 12.44 -6.37 -9.78
C GLY A 54 11.64 -7.03 -10.92
N ARG A 55 12.24 -8.01 -11.60
CA ARG A 55 11.55 -8.80 -12.65
C ARG A 55 10.38 -9.59 -12.07
N ALA A 56 10.58 -10.27 -10.94
CA ALA A 56 9.50 -10.99 -10.27
C ALA A 56 8.34 -10.06 -9.87
N PHE A 57 8.65 -8.86 -9.35
CA PHE A 57 7.61 -7.87 -8.99
C PHE A 57 6.83 -7.39 -10.23
N ARG A 58 7.53 -7.13 -11.33
CA ARG A 58 6.91 -6.77 -12.60
C ARG A 58 5.97 -7.87 -13.08
N GLU A 59 6.44 -9.11 -13.14
CA GLU A 59 5.70 -10.24 -13.70
C GLU A 59 4.53 -10.67 -12.82
N LYS A 60 4.64 -10.56 -11.50
CA LYS A 60 3.60 -11.03 -10.57
C LYS A 60 2.58 -9.97 -10.19
N VAL A 61 2.97 -8.69 -10.22
CA VAL A 61 2.14 -7.58 -9.73
C VAL A 61 1.92 -6.53 -10.81
N LEU A 62 2.97 -5.82 -11.25
CA LEU A 62 2.79 -4.60 -12.04
C LEU A 62 2.21 -4.83 -13.44
N SER A 63 2.50 -5.98 -14.07
CA SER A 63 2.04 -6.27 -15.43
C SER A 63 0.62 -6.84 -15.49
N ARG A 64 -0.05 -7.07 -14.35
CA ARG A 64 -1.32 -7.80 -14.30
C ARG A 64 -2.55 -6.90 -14.34
N GLY A 65 -2.44 -5.66 -13.89
CA GLY A 65 -3.62 -4.80 -13.76
C GLY A 65 -4.71 -5.50 -12.93
N ASN A 66 -5.95 -5.48 -13.41
CA ASN A 66 -7.09 -6.12 -12.72
C ASN A 66 -7.44 -7.52 -13.26
N THR A 67 -6.49 -8.25 -13.85
CA THR A 67 -6.75 -9.59 -14.44
C THR A 67 -6.60 -10.74 -13.45
N LYS A 68 -6.20 -10.48 -12.20
CA LYS A 68 -6.03 -11.46 -11.12
C LYS A 68 -6.44 -10.80 -9.79
N ASP A 69 -6.85 -11.61 -8.81
CA ASP A 69 -7.12 -11.11 -7.46
C ASP A 69 -5.88 -10.42 -6.87
N GLN A 70 -6.09 -9.26 -6.24
CA GLN A 70 -5.00 -8.42 -5.74
C GLN A 70 -4.26 -9.05 -4.56
N MET A 71 -4.97 -9.83 -3.73
CA MET A 71 -4.35 -10.51 -2.60
C MET A 71 -3.64 -11.78 -3.00
N GLU A 72 -4.12 -12.47 -4.04
CA GLU A 72 -3.35 -13.52 -4.68
C GLU A 72 -2.05 -12.98 -5.30
N MET A 73 -2.09 -11.84 -5.99
CA MET A 73 -0.87 -11.21 -6.54
C MET A 73 0.14 -10.84 -5.45
N PHE A 74 -0.33 -10.24 -4.35
CA PHE A 74 0.50 -9.93 -3.19
C PHE A 74 1.13 -11.18 -2.58
N THR A 75 0.33 -12.22 -2.36
CA THR A 75 0.77 -13.49 -1.77
C THR A 75 1.77 -14.20 -2.66
N ASP A 76 1.53 -14.24 -3.97
CA ASP A 76 2.40 -14.86 -4.97
C ASP A 76 3.78 -14.15 -5.04
N PHE A 77 3.81 -12.83 -4.92
CA PHE A 77 5.07 -12.08 -4.89
C PHE A 77 5.80 -12.21 -3.53
N THR A 78 5.11 -11.97 -2.42
CA THR A 78 5.75 -11.85 -1.10
C THR A 78 5.90 -13.17 -0.34
N GLY A 79 5.13 -14.20 -0.70
CA GLY A 79 4.98 -15.44 0.05
C GLY A 79 4.14 -15.34 1.33
N MET A 80 3.62 -14.14 1.66
CA MET A 80 2.82 -13.92 2.87
C MET A 80 1.37 -14.34 2.64
N LYS A 81 0.75 -15.06 3.59
CA LYS A 81 -0.67 -15.45 3.52
C LYS A 81 -1.63 -14.24 3.54
N SER A 82 -1.22 -13.16 4.19
CA SER A 82 -1.95 -11.89 4.27
C SER A 82 -0.99 -10.75 4.62
N PRO A 83 -1.32 -9.49 4.29
CA PRO A 83 -0.54 -8.33 4.72
C PRO A 83 -0.49 -8.21 6.25
N ASP A 84 0.58 -7.62 6.78
CA ASP A 84 0.81 -7.42 8.21
C ASP A 84 0.96 -5.94 8.55
N ALA A 85 -0.08 -5.39 9.20
CA ALA A 85 -0.15 -3.99 9.60
C ALA A 85 0.91 -3.59 10.64
N ARG A 86 1.52 -4.55 11.35
CA ARG A 86 2.62 -4.26 12.29
C ARG A 86 3.81 -3.59 11.60
N GLY A 87 4.04 -3.91 10.32
CA GLY A 87 5.05 -3.22 9.51
C GLY A 87 4.76 -1.72 9.38
N LEU A 88 3.51 -1.36 9.09
CA LEU A 88 3.09 0.03 8.99
C LEU A 88 3.22 0.77 10.32
N LEU A 89 2.83 0.15 11.43
CA LEU A 89 2.94 0.75 12.77
C LEU A 89 4.40 1.13 13.06
N LYS A 90 5.33 0.18 12.86
CA LYS A 90 6.77 0.45 12.99
C LYS A 90 7.23 1.57 12.08
N ALA A 91 6.82 1.57 10.81
CA ALA A 91 7.21 2.60 9.84
C ALA A 91 6.70 4.01 10.21
N ARG A 92 5.58 4.10 10.92
CA ARG A 92 5.00 5.37 11.40
C ARG A 92 5.37 5.74 12.83
N GLY A 93 6.22 4.94 13.49
CA GLY A 93 6.64 5.18 14.88
C GLY A 93 5.50 4.99 15.89
N LEU A 94 4.58 4.06 15.60
CA LEU A 94 3.41 3.71 16.42
C LEU A 94 3.56 2.35 17.08
#